data_AF-A0A8T6DT60-F1
#
_entry.id   AF-A0A8T6DT60-F1
#
_cell.length_a   1.000
_cell.length_b   1.000
_cell.length_c   1.000
_cell.angle_alpha   90.00
_cell.angle_beta   90.00
_cell.angle_gamma   90.00
#
_symmetry.space_group_name_H-M   'P 1'
#
loop_
_entity.id
_entity.type
_entity.pdbx_description
1 polymer ?
#
loop_
_entity_poly.entity_id
_entity_poly.type
_entity_poly.pdbx_seq_one_letter_code
_entity_poly.pdbx_strand_id
1 'polypeptide(L)'
;VWMMSGMSDFESALLAVLAFGLAEAFATGTNQVYAMDLAPDDRRGAFLGVWSLSMIAGQVFGPIVIGSVADNAGFQAAFITVSGFLVAAALIVTLFGVETRRVRQQTSEHPT
;
A
#
# COMPACT_ATOMS: atom_id res chain seq x y z
N VAL A 1 18.53 24.48 30.45
CA VAL A 1 19.78 23.69 30.29
C VAL A 1 19.64 22.26 30.84
N TRP A 2 18.94 22.00 31.95
CA TRP A 2 18.55 20.63 32.36
C TRP A 2 17.38 20.02 31.55
N MET A 3 16.68 20.83 30.75
CA MET A 3 15.54 20.40 29.92
C MET A 3 15.94 19.73 28.60
N MET A 4 17.25 19.64 28.33
CA MET A 4 17.84 19.05 27.12
C MET A 4 18.67 17.79 27.45
N SER A 5 18.68 17.28 28.68
CA SER A 5 19.44 16.05 29.00
C SER A 5 18.67 14.74 28.79
N GLY A 6 17.46 14.80 28.23
CA GLY A 6 16.67 13.66 27.74
C GLY A 6 16.71 13.52 26.21
N MET A 7 17.76 14.02 25.57
CA MET A 7 17.94 14.05 24.11
C MET A 7 18.26 12.66 23.53
N SER A 8 17.41 11.67 23.81
CA SER A 8 17.32 10.39 23.10
C SER A 8 16.00 10.23 22.33
N ASP A 9 15.03 11.14 22.51
CA ASP A 9 13.67 10.99 21.97
C ASP A 9 13.47 11.64 20.59
N PHE A 10 14.09 12.79 20.31
CA PHE A 10 13.93 13.46 19.02
C PHE A 10 14.79 12.84 17.91
N GLU A 11 16.05 12.49 18.21
CA GLU A 11 16.96 11.90 17.23
C GLU A 11 16.54 10.49 16.81
N SER A 12 16.08 9.67 17.77
CA SER A 12 15.55 8.34 17.48
C SER A 12 14.24 8.40 16.70
N ALA A 13 13.32 9.30 17.05
CA ALA A 13 12.10 9.53 16.28
C ALA A 13 12.41 10.04 14.87
N LEU A 14 13.37 10.95 14.72
CA LEU A 14 13.81 11.45 13.41
C LEU A 14 14.39 10.33 12.56
N LEU A 15 15.27 9.50 13.11
CA LEU A 15 15.82 8.33 12.42
C LEU A 15 14.71 7.33 12.03
N ALA A 16 13.75 7.08 12.91
CA ALA A 16 12.62 6.18 12.62
C ALA A 16 11.73 6.72 11.49
N VAL A 17 11.42 8.02 11.49
CA VAL A 17 10.62 8.66 10.43
C VAL A 17 11.37 8.67 9.10
N LEU A 18 12.68 8.95 9.12
CA LEU A 18 13.51 8.89 7.91
C LEU A 18 13.57 7.47 7.34
N ALA A 19 13.77 6.46 8.20
CA ALA A 19 13.78 5.06 7.79
C ALA A 19 12.41 4.61 7.24
N PHE A 20 11.31 5.00 7.89
CA PHE A 20 9.96 4.73 7.42
C PHE A 20 9.67 5.41 6.07
N GLY A 21 10.01 6.70 5.94
CA GLY A 21 9.83 7.44 4.68
C GLY A 21 10.63 6.85 3.53
N LEU A 22 11.87 6.42 3.78
CA LEU A 22 12.66 5.70 2.78
C LEU A 22 12.00 4.37 2.38
N ALA A 23 11.57 3.57 3.36
CA ALA A 23 10.89 2.30 3.09
C ALA A 23 9.59 2.49 2.29
N GLU A 24 8.81 3.52 2.62
CA GLU A 24 7.56 3.85 1.97
C GLU A 24 7.78 4.36 0.53
N ALA A 25 8.84 5.14 0.28
CA ALA A 25 9.24 5.57 -1.07
C ALA A 25 9.59 4.38 -1.98
N PHE A 26 10.33 3.38 -1.46
CA PHE A 26 10.64 2.18 -2.24
C PHE A 26 9.40 1.31 -2.47
N ALA A 27 8.53 1.17 -1.47
CA ALA A 27 7.33 0.37 -1.57
C ALA A 27 6.34 0.96 -2.59
N THR A 28 6.06 2.26 -2.51
CA THR A 28 5.14 2.95 -3.42
C THR A 28 5.67 2.99 -4.85
N GLY A 29 6.96 3.30 -5.03
CA GLY A 29 7.59 3.31 -6.36
C GLY A 29 7.55 1.94 -7.05
N THR A 30 7.89 0.87 -6.33
CA THR A 30 7.84 -0.49 -6.87
C THR A 30 6.41 -0.90 -7.24
N ASN A 31 5.43 -0.56 -6.41
CA ASN A 31 4.03 -0.89 -6.65
C ASN A 31 3.46 -0.14 -7.87
N GLN A 32 3.87 1.12 -8.06
CA GLN A 32 3.48 1.91 -9.24
C GLN A 32 4.10 1.36 -10.54
N VAL A 33 5.37 0.97 -10.53
CA VAL A 33 6.02 0.35 -11.70
C VAL A 33 5.37 -0.99 -12.02
N TYR A 34 5.09 -1.81 -11.00
CA TYR A 34 4.38 -3.07 -11.19
C TYR A 34 2.98 -2.88 -11.80
N ALA A 35 2.24 -1.87 -11.35
CA ALA A 35 0.95 -1.51 -11.95
C ALA A 35 1.09 -1.04 -13.41
N MET A 36 2.18 -0.33 -13.75
CA MET A 36 2.47 0.06 -15.14
C MET A 36 2.83 -1.14 -16.03
N ASP A 37 3.54 -2.13 -15.51
CA ASP A 37 3.88 -3.37 -16.24
C ASP A 37 2.63 -4.22 -16.53
N LEU A 38 1.60 -4.13 -15.69
CA LEU A 38 0.29 -4.76 -15.91
C LEU A 38 -0.60 -4.00 -16.89
N ALA A 39 -0.29 -2.74 -17.20
CA ALA A 39 -1.15 -1.88 -18.01
C ALA A 39 -1.05 -2.24 -19.51
N PRO A 40 -2.18 -2.48 -20.21
CA PRO A 40 -2.16 -2.79 -21.63
C PRO A 40 -1.68 -1.60 -22.48
N ASP A 41 -0.80 -1.86 -23.45
CA ASP A 41 -0.06 -0.85 -24.23
C ASP A 41 -0.96 0.16 -24.96
N ASP A 42 -2.14 -0.26 -25.41
CA ASP A 42 -3.08 0.56 -26.16
C ASP A 42 -3.92 1.48 -25.26
N ARG A 43 -3.95 1.26 -23.94
CA ARG A 43 -4.82 1.98 -22.99
C ARG A 43 -4.17 2.28 -21.64
N ARG A 44 -2.84 2.35 -21.57
CA ARG A 44 -2.08 2.59 -20.32
C ARG A 44 -2.61 3.77 -19.50
N GLY A 45 -2.94 4.89 -20.14
CA GLY A 45 -3.48 6.08 -19.45
C GLY A 45 -4.83 5.85 -18.77
N ALA A 46 -5.74 5.10 -19.40
CA ALA A 46 -7.03 4.77 -18.81
C ALA A 46 -6.90 3.78 -17.65
N PHE A 47 -6.03 2.77 -17.80
CA PHE A 47 -5.74 1.79 -16.74
C PHE A 47 -5.16 2.48 -15.50
N LEU A 48 -4.13 3.31 -15.68
CA LEU A 48 -3.52 4.08 -14.60
C LEU A 48 -4.50 5.10 -13.98
N GLY A 49 -5.41 5.66 -14.79
CA GLY A 49 -6.50 6.51 -14.29
C GLY A 49 -7.41 5.77 -13.32
N VAL A 50 -7.88 4.57 -13.68
CA VAL A 50 -8.73 3.73 -12.82
C VAL A 50 -7.96 3.24 -11.58
N TRP A 51 -6.70 2.86 -11.74
CA TRP A 51 -5.82 2.50 -10.62
C TRP A 51 -5.69 3.65 -9.62
N SER A 52 -5.36 4.84 -10.11
CA SER A 52 -5.22 6.05 -9.29
C SER A 52 -6.53 6.42 -8.58
N LEU A 53 -7.65 6.37 -9.29
CA LEU A 53 -8.97 6.60 -8.70
C LEU A 53 -9.28 5.61 -7.57
N SER A 54 -8.91 4.34 -7.73
CA SER A 54 -9.10 3.32 -6.70
C SER A 54 -8.26 3.62 -5.44
N MET A 55 -7.03 4.09 -5.61
CA MET A 55 -6.16 4.51 -4.51
C MET A 55 -6.72 5.73 -3.78
N ILE A 56 -7.11 6.78 -4.52
CA ILE A 56 -7.68 8.01 -3.96
C ILE A 56 -8.98 7.68 -3.21
N ALA A 57 -9.83 6.83 -3.78
CA ALA A 57 -11.05 6.38 -3.12
C ALA A 57 -10.73 5.71 -1.77
N GLY A 58 -9.77 4.79 -1.73
CA GLY A 58 -9.34 4.17 -0.47
C GLY A 58 -8.84 5.18 0.57
N GLN A 59 -8.06 6.17 0.14
CA GLN A 59 -7.49 7.19 1.00
C GLN A 59 -8.55 8.16 1.58
N VAL A 60 -9.62 8.42 0.84
CA VAL A 60 -10.74 9.24 1.28
C VAL A 60 -11.72 8.44 2.14
N PHE A 61 -12.17 7.28 1.65
CA PHE A 61 -13.20 6.50 2.34
C PHE A 61 -12.67 5.78 3.57
N GLY A 62 -11.39 5.41 3.61
CA GLY A 62 -10.77 4.69 4.74
C GLY A 62 -10.95 5.44 6.06
N PRO A 63 -10.41 6.67 6.21
CA PRO A 63 -10.55 7.45 7.44
C PRO A 63 -12.01 7.77 7.80
N ILE A 64 -12.87 7.99 6.81
CA ILE A 64 -14.29 8.30 7.04
C ILE A 64 -15.00 7.09 7.67
N VAL A 65 -14.83 5.90 7.10
CA VAL A 65 -15.46 4.67 7.59
C VAL A 65 -14.88 4.29 8.96
N ILE A 66 -13.55 4.27 9.08
CA ILE A 66 -12.88 3.86 10.32
C ILE A 66 -13.12 4.87 11.43
N GLY A 67 -13.07 6.17 11.13
CA GLY A 67 -13.35 7.24 12.08
C GLY A 67 -14.77 7.18 12.60
N SER A 68 -15.76 6.99 11.72
CA SER A 68 -17.16 6.81 12.14
C SER A 68 -17.36 5.59 13.04
N VAL A 69 -16.70 4.48 12.75
CA VAL A 69 -16.74 3.28 13.62
C VAL A 69 -16.06 3.56 14.96
N ALA A 70 -14.93 4.27 14.96
CA ALA A 70 -14.22 4.62 16.19
C ALA A 70 -15.07 5.54 17.10
N ASP A 71 -15.78 6.51 16.54
CA ASP A 71 -16.62 7.44 17.28
C ASP A 71 -17.83 6.76 17.95
N ASN A 72 -18.41 5.75 17.31
CA ASN A 72 -19.65 5.10 17.80
C ASN A 72 -19.39 3.84 18.62
N ALA A 73 -18.39 3.03 18.25
CA ALA A 73 -18.12 1.72 18.83
C ALA A 73 -16.74 1.62 19.52
N GLY A 74 -15.98 2.72 19.53
CA GLY A 74 -14.65 2.80 20.14
C GLY A 74 -13.53 2.25 19.25
N PHE A 75 -12.29 2.53 19.66
CA PHE A 75 -11.09 2.16 18.90
C PHE A 75 -10.94 0.64 18.70
N GLN A 76 -11.36 -0.18 19.67
CA GLN A 76 -11.27 -1.63 19.54
C GLN A 76 -12.08 -2.17 18.36
N ALA A 77 -13.32 -1.68 18.18
CA ALA A 77 -14.16 -2.06 17.05
C ALA A 77 -13.60 -1.55 15.72
N ALA A 78 -12.99 -0.35 15.71
CA ALA A 78 -12.33 0.20 14.54
C ALA A 78 -11.15 -0.68 14.08
N PHE A 79 -10.29 -1.13 15.00
CA PHE A 79 -9.18 -2.02 14.65
C PHE A 79 -9.65 -3.38 14.11
N ILE A 80 -10.67 -3.99 14.73
CA ILE A 80 -11.25 -5.26 14.26
C ILE A 80 -11.81 -5.09 12.84
N THR A 81 -12.48 -3.98 12.57
CA THR A 81 -13.04 -3.67 11.25
C THR A 81 -11.94 -3.56 10.20
N VAL A 82 -10.86 -2.83 10.50
CA VAL A 82 -9.69 -2.71 9.60
C VAL A 82 -9.05 -4.07 9.35
N SER A 83 -8.84 -4.88 10.40
CA SER A 83 -8.31 -6.23 10.24
C SER A 83 -9.19 -7.10 9.34
N GLY A 84 -10.51 -7.02 9.48
CA GLY A 84 -11.45 -7.72 8.60
C GLY A 84 -11.31 -7.32 7.13
N PHE A 85 -11.20 -6.02 6.85
CA PHE A 85 -10.96 -5.52 5.49
C PHE A 85 -9.62 -6.01 4.92
N LEU A 86 -8.55 -6.01 5.71
CA LEU A 86 -7.24 -6.49 5.27
C LEU A 86 -7.24 -7.99 4.96
N VAL A 87 -7.91 -8.80 5.80
CA VAL A 87 -8.05 -10.25 5.54
C VAL A 87 -8.88 -10.49 4.29
N ALA A 88 -9.98 -9.75 4.09
CA ALA A 88 -10.79 -9.86 2.88
C ALA A 88 -9.99 -9.48 1.63
N ALA A 89 -9.20 -8.40 1.68
CA ALA A 89 -8.32 -8.00 0.59
C ALA A 89 -7.27 -9.08 0.28
N ALA A 90 -6.64 -9.65 1.31
CA ALA A 90 -5.68 -10.75 1.13
C ALA A 90 -6.33 -12.00 0.51
N LEU A 91 -7.57 -12.34 0.92
CA LEU A 91 -8.32 -13.44 0.33
C LEU A 91 -8.67 -13.17 -1.14
N ILE A 92 -9.10 -11.95 -1.47
CA ILE A 92 -9.39 -11.58 -2.86
C ILE A 92 -8.14 -11.70 -3.73
N VAL A 93 -7.00 -11.17 -3.26
CA VAL A 93 -5.74 -11.24 -4.00
C VAL A 93 -5.24 -12.68 -4.13
N THR A 94 -5.39 -13.52 -3.10
CA THR A 94 -4.94 -14.93 -3.18
C THR A 94 -5.85 -15.79 -4.06
N LEU A 95 -7.16 -15.51 -4.10
CA LEU A 95 -8.11 -16.30 -4.90
C LEU A 95 -8.22 -15.81 -6.35
N PHE A 96 -8.12 -14.51 -6.60
CA PHE A 96 -8.30 -13.89 -7.92
C PHE A 96 -7.03 -13.25 -8.49
N GLY A 97 -5.93 -13.24 -7.73
CA GLY A 97 -4.64 -12.73 -8.19
C GLY A 97 -4.12 -13.56 -9.35
N VAL A 98 -4.00 -12.92 -10.51
CA VAL A 98 -3.45 -13.55 -11.72
C VAL A 98 -1.95 -13.72 -11.52
N GLU A 99 -1.51 -14.97 -11.38
CA GLU A 99 -0.09 -15.33 -11.21
C GLU A 99 0.73 -14.84 -12.42
N THR A 100 1.40 -13.70 -12.28
CA THR A 100 2.18 -13.04 -13.35
C THR A 100 3.50 -13.76 -13.65
N ARG A 101 3.85 -14.82 -12.90
CA ARG A 101 5.14 -15.52 -13.00
C ARG A 101 5.33 -16.31 -14.31
N ARG A 102 4.28 -16.64 -15.07
CA ARG A 102 4.40 -17.50 -16.25
C ARG A 102 4.90 -16.83 -17.53
N VAL A 103 4.78 -15.51 -17.68
CA VAL A 103 5.13 -14.84 -18.95
C VAL A 103 6.65 -14.77 -19.18
N ARG A 104 7.48 -14.73 -18.12
CA ARG A 104 8.95 -14.60 -18.24
C ARG A 104 9.69 -15.90 -18.56
N GLN A 105 9.08 -17.07 -18.33
CA GLN A 105 9.73 -18.35 -18.63
C GLN A 105 9.71 -18.69 -20.13
N GLN A 106 8.78 -18.14 -20.91
CA GLN A 106 8.70 -18.45 -22.35
C GLN A 106 9.70 -17.67 -23.22
N THR A 107 10.16 -16.48 -22.79
CA THR A 107 11.13 -15.68 -23.58
C THR A 107 12.58 -16.14 -23.41
N SER A 108 12.89 -16.96 -22.40
CA SER A 108 14.26 -17.45 -22.16
C SER A 108 14.56 -18.82 -22.80
N GLU A 109 13.56 -19.48 -23.40
CA GLU A 109 13.72 -20.78 -24.07
C GLU A 109 13.87 -20.71 -25.60
N HIS A 110 13.91 -19.52 -26.22
CA HIS A 110 14.22 -19.42 -27.65
C HIS A 110 15.64 -18.87 -27.89
N PRO A 111 16.67 -19.74 -27.89
CA PRO A 111 17.94 -19.44 -28.51
C PRO A 111 17.80 -19.64 -30.02
N THR A 112 17.80 -18.54 -30.78
CA THR A 112 18.30 -18.48 -32.17
C THR A 112 18.67 -17.04 -32.48
#